data_AF-A0A7V0WLT6-F1
#
_entry.id   AF-A0A7V0WLT6-F1
#
_cell.length_a   1.000
_cell.length_b   1.000
_cell.length_c   1.000
_cell.angle_alpha   90.00
_cell.angle_beta   90.00
_cell.angle_gamma   90.00
#
_symmetry.space_group_name_H-M   'P 1'
#
loop_
_entity.id
_entity.type
_entity.pdbx_description
1 polymer ?
#
loop_
_entity_poly.entity_id
_entity_poly.type
_entity_poly.pdbx_seq_one_letter_code
_entity_poly.pdbx_strand_id
1 'polypeptide(L)'
;MKKYLGLTSGIGMFAGASIVLSASALAGAGDPAAVDWSKVPTTEIGLFWPGQSTYDYLISPRHKRADLQTREGEACVDCHKGEEKEIGNKLVVEGDLEPMPVEGKNGFINLKFQVAYDDNDAYFRFQWKTLNNYPGWAHPYYRYDGKAWKVYGYPKLDAVVQ
;
A
#
# COMPACT_ATOMS: atom_id res chain seq x y z
N MET A 1 28.03 -3.91 -5.93
CA MET A 1 27.77 -4.78 -4.75
C MET A 1 26.57 -4.21 -4.03
N LYS A 2 25.43 -4.91 -4.02
CA LYS A 2 24.16 -4.42 -3.44
C LYS A 2 24.17 -4.70 -1.93
N LYS A 3 24.06 -3.66 -1.10
CA LYS A 3 24.00 -3.78 0.37
C LYS A 3 22.56 -4.02 0.80
N TYR A 4 22.34 -5.06 1.60
CA TYR A 4 21.07 -5.33 2.28
C TYR A 4 21.13 -4.66 3.65
N LEU A 5 20.14 -3.81 3.97
CA LEU A 5 20.04 -3.20 5.29
C LEU A 5 19.52 -4.25 6.29
N GLY A 6 20.44 -4.98 6.91
CA GLY A 6 20.22 -5.51 8.25
C GLY A 6 20.50 -4.39 9.24
N LEU A 7 19.47 -3.92 9.95
CA LEU A 7 19.66 -2.94 11.02
C LEU A 7 20.50 -3.59 12.14
N THR A 8 21.79 -3.30 12.18
CA THR A 8 22.63 -3.55 13.36
C THR A 8 23.23 -2.23 13.78
N SER A 9 22.88 -1.83 15.00
CA SER A 9 23.39 -0.62 15.65
C SER A 9 24.87 -0.82 15.97
N GLY A 10 25.73 0.06 15.46
CA GLY A 10 27.17 -0.02 15.68
C GLY A 10 27.88 1.22 15.20
N ILE A 11 28.08 2.17 16.12
CA ILE A 11 28.90 3.38 15.95
C ILE A 11 30.36 2.94 15.72
N GLY A 12 30.94 3.33 14.59
CA GLY A 12 32.33 3.02 14.24
C GLY A 12 32.87 4.00 13.21
N MET A 13 33.57 5.02 13.71
CA MET A 13 34.27 6.10 13.02
C MET A 13 35.57 5.56 12.37
N PHE A 14 35.77 5.70 11.06
CA PHE A 14 37.10 5.67 10.42
C PHE A 14 37.14 6.45 9.10
N ALA A 15 38.34 6.96 8.80
CA ALA A 15 38.68 8.06 7.92
C ALA A 15 38.77 7.71 6.41
N GLY A 16 38.47 8.73 5.59
CA GLY A 16 39.29 9.22 4.48
C GLY A 16 39.69 8.26 3.34
N ALA A 17 39.00 8.40 2.20
CA ALA A 17 39.62 8.44 0.86
C ALA A 17 38.56 8.86 -0.18
N SER A 18 38.66 10.09 -0.69
CA SER A 18 37.84 10.57 -1.80
C SER A 18 38.35 9.99 -3.11
N ILE A 19 37.54 9.16 -3.76
CA ILE A 19 37.66 8.86 -5.19
C ILE A 19 36.41 9.40 -5.85
N VAL A 20 36.56 10.53 -6.54
CA VAL A 20 35.56 11.06 -7.47
C VAL A 20 35.73 10.28 -8.76
N LEU A 21 34.82 9.34 -9.02
CA LEU A 21 34.60 8.80 -10.37
C LEU A 21 33.22 9.27 -10.82
N SER A 22 33.18 10.42 -11.48
CA SER A 22 32.03 10.86 -12.25
C SER A 22 32.00 10.06 -13.56
N ALA A 23 31.25 8.97 -13.57
CA ALA A 23 30.79 8.34 -14.80
C ALA A 23 29.31 8.72 -14.99
N SER A 24 29.08 9.75 -15.79
CA SER A 24 27.75 10.08 -16.31
C SER A 24 27.31 8.98 -17.26
N ALA A 25 26.74 7.91 -16.71
CA ALA A 25 25.94 6.96 -17.43
C ALA A 25 24.53 7.55 -17.58
N LEU A 26 24.01 7.51 -18.81
CA LEU A 26 22.64 7.88 -19.14
C LEU A 26 21.69 7.23 -18.13
N ALA A 27 20.95 8.05 -17.38
CA ALA A 27 19.92 7.61 -16.45
C ALA A 27 18.77 6.99 -17.26
N GLY A 28 18.91 5.71 -17.61
CA GLY A 28 17.76 4.87 -17.89
C GLY A 28 17.02 4.69 -16.57
N ALA A 29 15.73 5.06 -16.54
CA ALA A 29 14.88 4.75 -15.40
C ALA A 29 15.09 3.29 -15.00
N GLY A 30 15.42 3.04 -13.74
CA GLY A 30 15.69 1.71 -13.23
C GLY A 30 14.59 0.74 -13.63
N ASP A 31 14.96 -0.39 -14.24
CA ASP A 31 13.99 -1.42 -14.60
C ASP A 31 13.66 -2.27 -13.36
N PRO A 32 12.44 -2.18 -12.79
CA PRO A 32 12.03 -3.00 -11.66
C PRO A 32 12.08 -4.51 -11.95
N ALA A 33 12.11 -4.93 -13.23
CA ALA A 33 12.29 -6.32 -13.61
C ALA A 33 13.74 -6.83 -13.37
N ALA A 34 14.72 -5.93 -13.26
CA ALA A 34 16.10 -6.28 -12.93
C ALA A 34 16.33 -6.54 -11.43
N VAL A 35 15.33 -6.28 -10.57
CA VAL A 35 15.39 -6.56 -9.14
C VAL A 35 15.13 -8.05 -8.89
N ASP A 36 16.07 -8.72 -8.22
CA ASP A 36 15.86 -10.08 -7.71
C ASP A 36 14.99 -10.06 -6.45
N TRP A 37 13.67 -10.02 -6.66
CA TRP A 37 12.67 -9.94 -5.59
C TRP A 37 12.66 -11.14 -4.64
N SER A 38 13.26 -12.27 -5.02
CA SER A 38 13.39 -13.43 -4.13
C SER A 38 14.31 -13.16 -2.94
N LYS A 39 15.21 -12.18 -3.08
CA LYS A 39 16.17 -11.76 -2.04
C LYS A 39 15.72 -10.53 -1.26
N VAL A 40 14.57 -9.95 -1.60
CA VAL A 40 14.02 -8.77 -0.93
C VAL A 40 13.05 -9.25 0.16
N PRO A 41 13.19 -8.83 1.43
CA PRO A 41 12.26 -9.21 2.48
C PRO A 41 10.83 -8.74 2.13
N THR A 42 9.84 -9.55 2.52
CA THR A 42 8.43 -9.23 2.33
C THR A 42 7.82 -8.80 3.66
N THR A 43 7.20 -7.63 3.65
CA THR A 43 6.34 -7.14 4.73
C THR A 43 4.89 -7.44 4.36
N GLU A 44 4.13 -7.99 5.30
CA GLU A 44 2.68 -8.16 5.15
C GLU A 44 1.94 -6.99 5.79
N ILE A 45 1.05 -6.38 5.03
CA ILE A 45 0.26 -5.21 5.43
C ILE A 45 -1.22 -5.58 5.26
N GLY A 46 -1.98 -5.50 6.35
CA GLY A 46 -3.43 -5.66 6.29
C GLY A 46 -4.09 -4.42 5.70
N LEU A 47 -4.76 -4.56 4.56
CA LEU A 47 -5.64 -3.52 4.03
C LEU A 47 -7.08 -3.94 4.31
N PHE A 48 -7.90 -3.00 4.75
CA PHE A 48 -9.31 -3.25 5.08
C PHE A 48 -10.22 -2.28 4.36
N TRP A 49 -11.48 -2.66 4.22
CA TRP A 49 -12.51 -1.83 3.61
C TRP A 49 -12.62 -0.50 4.36
N PRO A 50 -12.46 0.64 3.67
CA PRO A 50 -12.56 1.94 4.32
C PRO A 50 -14.01 2.16 4.75
N GLY A 51 -14.23 2.55 5.99
CA GLY A 51 -15.55 2.96 6.47
C GLY A 51 -15.67 4.48 6.45
N GLN A 52 -16.90 4.98 6.43
CA GLN A 52 -17.17 6.39 6.67
C GLN A 52 -17.77 6.58 8.06
N SER A 53 -17.11 7.36 8.90
CA SER A 53 -17.63 7.76 10.21
C SER A 53 -17.71 9.27 10.31
N THR A 54 -18.80 9.77 10.89
CA THR A 54 -18.90 11.19 11.26
C THR A 54 -18.16 11.44 12.58
N TYR A 55 -17.72 12.68 12.80
CA TYR A 55 -17.14 13.05 14.08
C TYR A 55 -18.14 12.84 15.24
N ASP A 56 -19.42 13.19 15.02
CA ASP A 56 -20.50 12.93 15.98
C ASP A 56 -20.61 11.46 16.38
N TYR A 57 -20.48 10.52 15.44
CA TYR A 57 -20.45 9.10 15.76
C TYR A 57 -19.24 8.76 16.65
N LEU A 58 -18.05 9.21 16.23
CA LEU A 58 -16.78 8.92 16.90
C LEU A 58 -16.75 9.42 18.35
N ILE A 59 -17.39 10.55 18.63
CA ILE A 59 -17.45 11.13 19.98
C ILE A 59 -18.73 10.78 20.75
N SER A 60 -19.52 9.83 20.27
CA SER A 60 -20.75 9.36 20.93
C SER A 60 -20.56 7.99 21.58
N PRO A 61 -21.42 7.60 22.54
CA PRO A 61 -21.40 6.24 23.12
C PRO A 61 -21.58 5.11 22.09
N ARG A 62 -21.98 5.43 20.85
CA ARG A 62 -22.08 4.47 19.75
C ARG A 62 -20.70 3.98 19.30
N HIS A 63 -19.64 4.79 19.45
CA HIS A 63 -18.26 4.37 19.32
C HIS A 63 -17.77 3.78 20.66
N LYS A 64 -18.20 2.54 20.92
CA LYS A 64 -17.99 1.84 22.20
C LYS A 64 -16.56 2.03 22.74
N ARG A 65 -16.45 2.50 23.98
CA ARG A 65 -15.22 2.66 24.77
C ARG A 65 -14.23 3.74 24.28
N ALA A 66 -14.65 4.66 23.41
CA ALA A 66 -13.71 5.61 22.79
C ALA A 66 -14.25 7.04 22.64
N ASP A 67 -15.43 7.39 23.17
CA ASP A 67 -16.03 8.72 22.97
C ASP A 67 -15.23 9.85 23.64
N LEU A 68 -14.67 9.60 24.83
CA LEU A 68 -13.79 10.54 25.52
C LEU A 68 -12.38 10.55 24.93
N GLN A 69 -11.79 9.38 24.71
CA GLN A 69 -10.45 9.20 24.14
C GLN A 69 -10.32 9.85 22.77
N THR A 70 -11.34 9.70 21.92
CA THR A 70 -11.36 10.34 20.60
C THR A 70 -11.45 11.86 20.71
N ARG A 71 -12.19 12.41 21.70
CA ARG A 71 -12.21 13.86 21.96
C ARG A 71 -10.87 14.38 22.47
N GLU A 72 -10.13 13.55 23.21
CA GLU A 72 -8.80 13.88 23.74
C GLU A 72 -7.68 13.73 22.69
N GLY A 73 -8.00 13.19 21.51
CA GLY A 73 -7.07 13.08 20.38
C GLY A 73 -6.21 11.82 20.39
N GLU A 74 -6.63 10.78 21.11
CA GLU A 74 -5.96 9.47 21.10
C GLU A 74 -5.95 8.88 19.68
N ALA A 75 -4.87 8.20 19.30
CA ALA A 75 -4.74 7.70 17.93
C ALA A 75 -5.65 6.48 17.73
N CYS A 76 -6.29 6.37 16.56
CA CYS A 76 -7.18 5.25 16.26
C CYS A 76 -6.49 3.88 16.45
N VAL A 77 -5.19 3.83 16.14
CA VAL A 77 -4.36 2.63 16.24
C VAL A 77 -4.02 2.23 17.68
N ASP A 78 -4.19 3.12 18.66
CA ASP A 78 -3.97 2.77 20.07
C ASP A 78 -5.03 1.76 20.55
N CYS A 79 -6.25 1.86 20.00
CA CYS A 79 -7.36 0.93 20.27
C CYS A 79 -7.55 -0.14 19.17
N HIS A 80 -7.42 0.22 17.90
CA HIS A 80 -7.83 -0.64 16.77
C HIS A 80 -6.71 -1.43 16.11
N LYS A 81 -5.49 -1.40 16.64
CA LYS A 81 -4.37 -2.18 16.08
C LYS A 81 -4.68 -3.67 16.13
N GLY A 82 -4.66 -4.33 14.97
CA GLY A 82 -4.96 -5.75 14.82
C GLY A 82 -6.44 -6.06 14.59
N GLU A 83 -7.33 -5.07 14.64
CA GLU A 83 -8.76 -5.24 14.39
C GLU A 83 -9.15 -5.00 12.92
N GLU A 84 -8.19 -4.68 12.05
CA GLU A 84 -8.42 -4.23 10.67
C GLU A 84 -9.29 -5.21 9.88
N LYS A 85 -9.02 -6.52 10.03
CA LYS A 85 -9.80 -7.56 9.36
C LYS A 85 -11.24 -7.64 9.85
N GLU A 86 -11.45 -7.49 11.16
CA GLU A 86 -12.78 -7.54 11.75
C GLU A 86 -13.59 -6.29 11.34
N ILE A 87 -12.99 -5.12 11.45
CA ILE A 87 -13.57 -3.84 11.06
C ILE A 87 -13.93 -3.87 9.56
N GLY A 88 -12.99 -4.26 8.70
CA GLY A 88 -13.22 -4.34 7.27
C GLY A 88 -14.36 -5.31 6.88
N ASN A 89 -14.45 -6.47 7.51
CA ASN A 89 -15.54 -7.41 7.27
C ASN A 89 -16.90 -6.91 7.78
N LYS A 90 -16.92 -6.04 8.79
CA LYS A 90 -18.14 -5.39 9.27
C LYS A 90 -18.57 -4.24 8.34
N LEU A 91 -17.63 -3.53 7.73
CA LEU A 91 -17.91 -2.38 6.88
C LEU A 91 -18.26 -2.74 5.44
N VAL A 92 -17.83 -3.91 4.95
CA VAL A 92 -18.15 -4.35 3.58
C VAL A 92 -19.58 -4.89 3.42
N VAL A 93 -20.35 -4.89 4.52
CA VAL A 93 -21.78 -5.24 4.54
C VAL A 93 -22.58 -4.01 4.97
N GLU A 94 -23.86 -3.96 4.58
CA GLU A 94 -24.68 -2.76 4.79
C GLU A 94 -24.82 -2.46 6.28
N GLY A 95 -24.62 -1.20 6.65
CA GLY A 95 -24.78 -0.74 8.02
C GLY A 95 -24.61 0.75 8.18
N ASP A 96 -24.68 1.21 9.43
CA ASP A 96 -24.68 2.65 9.77
C ASP A 96 -23.44 3.43 9.26
N LEU A 97 -22.29 2.76 9.11
CA LEU A 97 -21.02 3.35 8.67
C LEU A 97 -20.72 3.12 7.18
N GLU A 98 -21.51 2.29 6.52
CA GLU A 98 -21.45 2.01 5.08
C GLU A 98 -22.85 1.61 4.60
N PRO A 99 -23.70 2.59 4.25
CA PRO A 99 -25.09 2.31 3.88
C PRO A 99 -25.25 1.77 2.46
N MET A 100 -24.23 1.86 1.60
CA MET A 100 -24.29 1.38 0.22
C MET A 100 -22.98 0.66 -0.15
N PRO A 101 -22.68 -0.48 0.49
CA PRO A 101 -21.49 -1.24 0.16
C PRO A 101 -21.64 -1.92 -1.20
N VAL A 102 -20.52 -1.99 -1.93
CA VAL A 102 -20.49 -2.72 -3.20
C VAL A 102 -20.50 -4.22 -2.93
N GLU A 103 -21.52 -4.90 -3.47
CA GLU A 103 -21.69 -6.35 -3.30
C GLU A 103 -20.47 -7.15 -3.78
N GLY A 104 -20.12 -8.19 -3.02
CA GLY A 104 -19.08 -9.15 -3.40
C GLY A 104 -17.64 -8.64 -3.23
N LYS A 105 -17.42 -7.48 -2.61
CA LYS A 105 -16.08 -7.00 -2.28
C LYS A 105 -15.49 -7.69 -1.05
N ASN A 106 -14.17 -7.70 -0.97
CA ASN A 106 -13.46 -8.19 0.22
C ASN A 106 -13.42 -7.10 1.29
N GLY A 107 -13.81 -7.44 2.52
CA GLY A 107 -13.62 -6.57 3.68
C GLY A 107 -12.15 -6.40 4.07
N PHE A 108 -11.30 -7.37 3.71
CA PHE A 108 -9.88 -7.36 4.06
C PHE A 108 -9.05 -8.06 2.99
N ILE A 109 -7.85 -7.54 2.71
CA ILE A 109 -6.84 -8.19 1.89
C ILE A 109 -5.47 -8.09 2.56
N ASN A 110 -4.66 -9.14 2.43
CA ASN A 110 -3.27 -9.11 2.85
C ASN A 110 -2.39 -8.66 1.68
N LEU A 111 -1.79 -7.48 1.83
CA LEU A 111 -0.86 -6.91 0.88
C LEU A 111 0.56 -7.36 1.23
N LYS A 112 1.21 -8.03 0.29
CA LYS A 112 2.66 -8.25 0.34
C LYS A 112 3.36 -7.04 -0.25
N PHE A 113 4.23 -6.44 0.55
CA PHE A 113 4.98 -5.25 0.20
C PHE A 113 6.48 -5.52 0.30
N GLN A 114 7.21 -5.13 -0.75
CA GLN A 114 8.66 -5.24 -0.82
C GLN A 114 9.23 -3.91 -1.34
N VAL A 115 10.38 -3.50 -0.79
CA VAL A 115 11.10 -2.31 -1.23
C VAL A 115 12.55 -2.65 -1.50
N ALA A 116 13.06 -2.20 -2.65
CA ALA A 116 14.46 -2.26 -3.01
C ALA A 116 14.90 -0.88 -3.48
N TYR A 117 16.21 -0.60 -3.49
CA TYR A 117 16.73 0.64 -4.05
C TYR A 117 18.15 0.43 -4.58
N ASP A 118 18.59 1.33 -5.43
CA ASP A 118 19.98 1.50 -5.84
C ASP A 118 20.41 2.97 -5.72
N ASP A 119 21.50 3.37 -6.37
CA ASP A 119 22.05 4.72 -6.27
C ASP A 119 21.14 5.79 -6.91
N ASN A 120 20.20 5.38 -7.77
CA ASN A 120 19.36 6.29 -8.55
C ASN A 120 17.88 6.17 -8.21
N ASP A 121 17.40 4.94 -7.96
CA ASP A 121 15.96 4.65 -7.90
C ASP A 121 15.56 3.84 -6.66
N ALA A 122 14.33 4.07 -6.20
CA ALA A 122 13.62 3.22 -5.25
C ALA A 122 12.50 2.45 -5.95
N TYR A 123 12.48 1.15 -5.72
CA TYR A 123 11.55 0.20 -6.34
C TYR A 123 10.58 -0.32 -5.29
N PHE A 124 9.29 -0.18 -5.58
CA PHE A 124 8.20 -0.63 -4.71
C PHE A 124 7.44 -1.76 -5.40
N ARG A 125 7.22 -2.86 -4.69
CA ARG A 125 6.42 -3.98 -5.19
C ARG A 125 5.27 -4.28 -4.24
N PHE A 126 4.07 -4.26 -4.81
CA PHE A 126 2.81 -4.53 -4.15
C PHE A 126 2.21 -5.78 -4.76
N GLN A 127 1.82 -6.75 -3.94
CA GLN A 127 1.17 -7.98 -4.42
C GLN A 127 0.00 -8.36 -3.52
N TRP A 128 -1.15 -8.61 -4.13
CA TRP A 128 -2.33 -9.12 -3.45
C TRP A 128 -3.08 -10.05 -4.39
N LYS A 129 -3.95 -10.91 -3.85
CA LYS A 129 -4.84 -11.75 -4.64
C LYS A 129 -6.10 -10.97 -5.00
N THR A 130 -6.39 -10.84 -6.29
CA THR A 130 -7.64 -10.26 -6.79
C THR A 130 -8.79 -11.25 -6.65
N LEU A 131 -10.03 -10.73 -6.68
CA LEU A 131 -11.24 -11.57 -6.79
C LEU A 131 -11.36 -12.22 -8.17
N ASN A 132 -10.89 -11.52 -9.20
CA ASN A 132 -10.86 -12.03 -10.57
C ASN A 132 -9.71 -13.04 -10.74
N ASN A 133 -9.90 -13.99 -11.65
CA ASN A 133 -8.84 -14.89 -12.14
C ASN A 133 -7.86 -14.20 -13.12
N TYR A 134 -8.03 -12.90 -13.36
CA TYR A 134 -7.16 -12.05 -14.16
C TYR A 134 -6.79 -10.78 -13.37
N PRO A 135 -5.72 -10.05 -13.75
CA PRO A 135 -5.34 -8.81 -13.09
C PRO A 135 -6.47 -7.78 -13.09
N GLY A 136 -6.76 -7.17 -11.93
CA GLY A 136 -7.83 -6.17 -11.76
C GLY A 136 -7.52 -4.81 -12.40
N TRP A 137 -7.24 -4.79 -13.70
CA TRP A 137 -7.05 -3.56 -14.47
C TRP A 137 -8.40 -2.96 -14.86
N ALA A 138 -9.16 -2.53 -13.88
CA ALA A 138 -10.26 -1.63 -14.14
C ALA A 138 -9.65 -0.24 -14.40
N HIS A 139 -10.06 0.41 -15.48
CA HIS A 139 -9.59 1.69 -16.04
C HIS A 139 -8.52 1.55 -17.13
N PRO A 140 -8.72 2.20 -18.30
CA PRO A 140 -7.69 2.30 -19.32
C PRO A 140 -6.58 3.24 -18.81
N TYR A 141 -5.37 2.71 -18.66
CA TYR A 141 -4.16 3.49 -18.43
C TYR A 141 -3.26 3.40 -19.66
N TYR A 142 -2.61 4.51 -20.00
CA TYR A 142 -1.62 4.52 -21.07
C TYR A 142 -0.27 4.08 -20.51
N ARG A 143 0.30 3.00 -21.04
CA ARG A 143 1.67 2.57 -20.73
C ARG A 143 2.55 2.74 -21.97
N TYR A 144 3.69 3.38 -21.80
CA TYR A 144 4.71 3.46 -22.85
C TYR A 144 5.49 2.13 -22.90
N ASP A 145 5.51 1.46 -24.06
CA ASP A 145 6.16 0.16 -24.24
C ASP A 145 7.62 0.25 -24.74
N GLY A 146 8.19 1.46 -24.73
CA GLY A 146 9.50 1.76 -25.31
C GLY A 146 9.44 2.18 -26.79
N LYS A 147 8.27 2.13 -27.43
CA LYS A 147 8.06 2.63 -28.80
C LYS A 147 6.83 3.53 -28.92
N ALA A 148 5.72 3.17 -28.28
CA ALA A 148 4.46 3.91 -28.35
C ALA A 148 3.67 3.85 -27.04
N TRP A 149 2.81 4.86 -26.83
CA TRP A 149 1.80 4.83 -25.78
C TRP A 149 0.68 3.87 -26.18
N LYS A 150 0.43 2.86 -25.35
CA LYS A 150 -0.64 1.88 -25.56
C LYS A 150 -1.63 1.91 -24.41
N VAL A 151 -2.91 1.74 -24.74
CA VAL A 151 -3.95 1.53 -23.73
C VAL A 151 -3.78 0.14 -23.14
N TYR A 152 -3.66 0.07 -21.82
CA TYR A 152 -3.68 -1.14 -21.03
C TYR A 152 -4.83 -1.04 -20.02
N GLY A 153 -5.53 -2.15 -19.79
CA GLY A 153 -6.69 -2.22 -18.89
C GLY A 153 -8.04 -2.25 -19.61
N TYR A 154 -9.10 -2.46 -18.83
CA TYR A 154 -10.48 -2.58 -19.31
C TYR A 154 -11.19 -1.21 -19.30
N PRO A 155 -12.18 -1.00 -20.18
CA PRO A 155 -12.97 0.23 -20.19
C PRO A 155 -13.56 0.52 -18.80
N LYS A 156 -13.73 1.82 -18.52
CA LYS A 156 -14.46 2.26 -17.33
C LYS A 156 -15.84 1.61 -17.35
N LEU A 157 -16.34 1.19 -16.19
CA LEU A 157 -17.69 0.67 -16.08
C LEU A 157 -18.67 1.78 -16.50
N ASP A 158 -19.57 1.48 -17.42
CA ASP A 158 -20.54 2.44 -17.98
C ASP A 158 -21.64 2.81 -16.98
N ALA A 159 -21.72 2.09 -15.86
CA ALA A 159 -22.64 2.33 -14.76
C ALA A 159 -21.89 2.59 -13.46
N VAL A 160 -22.49 3.42 -12.59
CA VAL A 160 -22.04 3.55 -11.21
C VAL A 160 -22.19 2.18 -10.54
N VAL A 161 -21.10 1.69 -9.99
CA VAL A 161 -21.09 0.50 -9.14
C VAL A 161 -21.00 0.99 -7.71
N GLN A 162 -22.17 1.29 -7.13
CA GLN A 162 -22.37 1.42 -5.70
C GLN A 162 -23.29 0.28 -5.29
#